data_AF-A0A537NZU3-F1
#
_entry.id   AF-A0A537NZU3-F1
#
_cell.length_a   1.000
_cell.length_b   1.000
_cell.length_c   1.000
_cell.angle_alpha   90.00
_cell.angle_beta   90.00
_cell.angle_gamma   90.00
#
_symmetry.space_group_name_H-M   'P 1'
#
loop_
_entity.id
_entity.type
_entity.pdbx_description
1 polymer ?
#
loop_
_entity_poly.entity_id
_entity_poly.type
_entity_poly.pdbx_seq_one_letter_code
_entity_poly.pdbx_strand_id
1 'polypeptide(L)'
;MMVQYSTNPDVVVIGAGAAGIGAGRALAKAGISFHIIEAKDRIGGRSFSDSTSLGHLWDQGCHWFHSADKNILRKLAEEIGHKFLSRQRTAVMTTFMNGAWRGDRLREDYVWGVLGAVAAAGRQGKDVPASTLLDPKHPWCPMAR
;
A
#
# COMPACT_ATOMS: atom_id res chain seq x y z
N MET A 1 31.99 -11.33 12.08
CA MET A 1 31.33 -11.84 13.31
C MET A 1 30.51 -13.06 12.93
N MET A 2 30.75 -14.21 13.57
CA MET A 2 29.82 -15.34 13.47
C MET A 2 28.61 -15.03 14.35
N VAL A 3 27.43 -14.96 13.75
CA VAL A 3 26.18 -14.84 14.49
C VAL A 3 25.86 -16.21 15.09
N GLN A 4 25.79 -16.33 16.41
CA GLN A 4 25.28 -17.53 17.07
C GLN A 4 23.75 -17.51 17.01
N TYR A 5 23.17 -18.54 16.39
CA TYR A 5 21.74 -18.77 16.34
C TYR A 5 21.36 -19.83 17.38
N SER A 6 20.21 -19.69 18.05
CA SER A 6 19.64 -20.79 18.85
C SER A 6 19.52 -22.03 17.96
N THR A 7 19.98 -23.19 18.40
CA THR A 7 19.89 -24.43 17.62
C THR A 7 18.48 -25.03 17.61
N ASN A 8 17.57 -24.51 18.44
CA ASN A 8 16.20 -24.99 18.58
C ASN A 8 15.23 -23.82 18.78
N PRO A 9 14.81 -23.11 17.72
CA PRO A 9 13.79 -22.07 17.84
C PRO A 9 12.39 -22.69 18.04
N ASP A 10 11.50 -21.96 18.70
CA ASP A 10 10.09 -22.36 18.82
C ASP A 10 9.34 -22.23 17.48
N VAL A 11 9.75 -21.25 16.65
CA VAL A 11 9.10 -20.96 15.36
C VAL A 11 10.14 -20.81 14.25
N VAL A 12 9.85 -21.42 13.09
CA VAL A 12 10.61 -21.19 11.86
C VAL A 12 9.70 -20.53 10.82
N VAL A 13 10.10 -19.35 10.35
CA VAL A 13 9.41 -18.59 9.30
C VAL A 13 10.13 -18.82 7.98
N ILE A 14 9.40 -19.29 6.97
CA ILE A 14 9.95 -19.52 5.63
C ILE A 14 9.66 -18.29 4.74
N GLY A 15 10.73 -17.62 4.32
CA GLY A 15 10.74 -16.43 3.47
C GLY A 15 10.96 -15.14 4.26
N ALA A 16 11.99 -14.36 3.92
CA ALA A 16 12.29 -13.04 4.47
C ALA A 16 11.69 -11.91 3.62
N GLY A 17 10.48 -12.11 3.09
CA GLY A 17 9.66 -11.07 2.48
C GLY A 17 8.93 -10.21 3.52
N ALA A 18 8.12 -9.24 3.05
CA ALA A 18 7.35 -8.35 3.93
C ALA A 18 6.52 -9.10 5.00
N ALA A 19 5.85 -10.20 4.62
CA ALA A 19 5.08 -11.02 5.55
C ALA A 19 5.94 -11.72 6.59
N GLY A 20 7.05 -12.35 6.19
CA GLY A 20 7.94 -13.07 7.10
C GLY A 20 8.69 -12.13 8.06
N ILE A 21 9.14 -10.98 7.56
CA ILE A 21 9.70 -9.92 8.42
C ILE A 21 8.63 -9.40 9.40
N GLY A 22 7.39 -9.22 8.93
CA GLY A 22 6.26 -8.87 9.79
C GLY A 22 6.01 -9.88 10.90
N ALA A 23 6.01 -11.17 10.57
CA ALA A 23 5.89 -12.27 11.54
C ALA A 23 7.05 -12.25 12.54
N GLY A 24 8.29 -12.13 12.07
CA GLY A 24 9.47 -12.03 12.93
C GLY A 24 9.40 -10.84 13.89
N ARG A 25 8.93 -9.66 13.44
CA ARG A 25 8.71 -8.51 14.32
C ARG A 25 7.66 -8.80 15.41
N ALA A 26 6.58 -9.49 15.07
CA ALA A 26 5.55 -9.87 16.04
C ALA A 26 6.07 -10.89 17.06
N LEU A 27 6.80 -11.91 16.61
CA LEU A 27 7.43 -12.94 17.46
C LEU A 27 8.47 -12.31 18.40
N ALA A 28 9.33 -11.43 17.88
CA ALA A 28 10.30 -10.68 18.68
C ALA A 28 9.63 -9.85 19.78
N LYS A 29 8.54 -9.16 19.46
CA LYS A 29 7.76 -8.39 20.44
C LYS A 29 7.13 -9.29 21.52
N ALA A 30 6.79 -10.52 21.16
CA ALA A 30 6.23 -11.51 22.08
C ALA A 30 7.31 -12.28 22.89
N GLY A 31 8.61 -12.06 22.62
CA GLY A 31 9.70 -12.79 23.28
C GLY A 31 9.80 -14.27 22.88
N ILE A 32 9.19 -14.66 21.77
CA ILE A 32 9.22 -16.04 21.26
C ILE A 32 10.48 -16.25 20.43
N SER A 33 11.17 -17.39 20.60
CA SER A 33 12.38 -17.67 19.82
C SER A 33 12.02 -18.08 18.39
N PHE A 34 12.70 -17.49 17.40
CA PHE A 34 12.41 -17.78 16.00
C PHE A 34 13.61 -17.64 15.07
N HIS A 35 13.52 -18.32 13.92
CA HIS A 35 14.38 -18.10 12.76
C HIS A 35 13.57 -17.71 11.54
N ILE A 36 14.17 -16.90 10.66
CA ILE A 36 13.64 -16.65 9.31
C ILE A 36 14.63 -17.22 8.30
N ILE A 37 14.15 -18.10 7.42
CA ILE A 37 14.96 -18.72 6.38
C ILE A 37 14.53 -18.16 5.03
N GLU A 38 15.46 -17.59 4.28
CA GLU A 38 15.23 -17.05 2.94
C GLU A 38 15.99 -17.87 1.90
N ALA A 39 15.35 -18.12 0.76
CA ALA A 39 15.94 -18.91 -0.31
C ALA A 39 16.93 -18.09 -1.15
N LYS A 40 16.72 -16.76 -1.23
CA LYS A 40 17.59 -15.83 -1.93
C LYS A 40 18.76 -15.40 -1.05
N ASP A 41 19.78 -14.86 -1.70
CA ASP A 41 20.91 -14.15 -1.09
C ASP A 41 20.54 -12.75 -0.55
N ARG A 42 19.26 -12.38 -0.59
CA ARG A 42 18.74 -11.09 -0.15
C ARG A 42 17.38 -11.24 0.51
N ILE A 43 17.12 -10.36 1.48
CA ILE A 43 15.79 -10.19 2.09
C ILE A 43 14.87 -9.33 1.19
N GLY A 44 13.64 -9.12 1.65
CA GLY A 44 12.65 -8.25 1.00
C GLY A 44 11.68 -8.98 0.06
N GLY A 45 12.06 -10.16 -0.45
CA GLY A 45 11.22 -10.95 -1.34
C GLY A 45 10.88 -10.19 -2.62
N ARG A 46 9.59 -9.90 -2.83
CA ARG A 46 9.07 -9.12 -3.96
C ARG A 46 9.33 -7.60 -3.85
N SER A 47 9.72 -7.11 -2.67
CA SER A 47 10.21 -5.75 -2.51
C SER A 47 11.72 -5.75 -2.74
N PHE A 48 12.16 -5.21 -3.87
CA PHE A 48 13.58 -5.16 -4.23
C PHE A 48 13.89 -3.84 -4.92
N SER A 49 14.84 -3.12 -4.35
CA SER A 49 15.42 -1.92 -4.93
C SER A 49 16.81 -2.27 -5.45
N ASP A 50 17.02 -2.07 -6.75
CA ASP A 50 18.26 -2.34 -7.46
C ASP A 50 19.00 -1.03 -7.71
N SER A 51 20.27 -0.97 -7.32
CA SER A 51 21.15 0.17 -7.56
C SER A 51 22.32 -0.16 -8.49
N THR A 52 22.35 -1.37 -9.05
CA THR A 52 23.51 -1.92 -9.76
C THR A 52 23.30 -1.98 -11.27
N SER A 53 22.08 -2.24 -11.73
CA SER A 53 21.81 -2.49 -13.16
C SER A 53 21.71 -1.23 -14.01
N LEU A 54 21.22 -0.11 -13.46
CA LEU A 54 20.94 1.12 -14.20
C LEU A 54 21.77 2.33 -13.76
N GLY A 55 22.74 2.16 -12.85
CA GLY A 55 23.53 3.27 -12.29
C GLY A 55 22.73 4.25 -11.41
N HIS A 56 21.49 3.91 -11.06
CA HIS A 56 20.63 4.63 -10.13
C HIS A 56 19.75 3.63 -9.37
N LEU A 57 19.24 4.04 -8.21
CA LEU A 57 18.31 3.23 -7.42
C LEU A 57 16.94 3.19 -8.10
N TRP A 58 16.40 1.99 -8.32
CA TRP A 58 15.05 1.79 -8.84
C TRP A 58 14.41 0.54 -8.24
N ASP A 59 13.09 0.55 -8.09
CA ASP A 59 12.36 -0.58 -7.53
C ASP A 59 11.95 -1.54 -8.65
N GLN A 60 12.41 -2.80 -8.56
CA GLN A 60 11.98 -3.88 -9.45
C GLN A 60 10.63 -4.47 -9.06
N GLY A 61 10.09 -4.07 -7.90
CA GLY A 61 8.85 -4.59 -7.36
C GLY A 61 8.02 -3.50 -6.70
N CYS A 62 7.70 -3.67 -5.42
CA CYS A 62 6.90 -2.70 -4.68
C CYS A 62 7.58 -1.32 -4.63
N HIS A 63 6.92 -0.30 -5.19
CA HIS A 63 7.48 1.06 -5.29
C HIS A 63 6.54 2.16 -4.71
N TRP A 64 5.33 1.81 -4.25
CA TRP A 64 4.34 2.79 -3.76
C TRP A 64 3.50 2.22 -2.61
N PHE A 65 3.38 3.01 -1.53
CA PHE A 65 2.34 2.86 -0.52
C PHE A 65 1.01 3.51 -0.94
N HIS A 66 0.00 2.69 -1.19
CA HIS A 66 -1.38 3.15 -1.28
C HIS A 66 -1.86 3.68 0.08
N SER A 67 -2.63 4.77 0.05
CA SER A 67 -3.16 5.46 1.23
C SER A 67 -2.08 5.70 2.29
N ALA A 68 -0.98 6.33 1.87
CA ALA A 68 0.23 6.46 2.68
C ALA A 68 -0.06 7.06 4.07
N ASP A 69 -0.99 7.99 4.18
CA ASP A 69 -1.49 8.60 5.42
C ASP A 69 -2.02 7.59 6.46
N LYS A 70 -2.49 6.43 6.01
CA LYS A 70 -3.01 5.35 6.88
C LYS A 70 -2.18 4.06 6.82
N ASN A 71 -1.17 4.02 5.97
CA ASN A 71 -0.40 2.82 5.72
C ASN A 71 0.62 2.59 6.85
N ILE A 72 0.56 1.44 7.51
CA ILE A 72 1.48 1.09 8.60
C ILE A 72 2.95 1.07 8.15
N LEU A 73 3.21 0.73 6.88
CA LEU A 73 4.56 0.73 6.32
C LEU A 73 5.14 2.15 6.23
N ARG A 74 4.30 3.19 6.06
CA ARG A 74 4.76 4.58 6.11
C ARG A 74 5.32 4.92 7.49
N LYS A 75 4.60 4.55 8.55
CA LYS A 75 5.06 4.77 9.92
C LYS A 75 6.37 4.05 10.20
N LEU A 76 6.46 2.77 9.80
CA LEU A 76 7.69 1.99 9.95
C LEU A 76 8.87 2.60 9.19
N ALA A 77 8.62 3.12 7.99
CA ALA A 77 9.63 3.82 7.21
C ALA A 77 10.12 5.10 7.91
N GLU A 78 9.21 5.88 8.52
CA GLU A 78 9.58 7.05 9.33
C GLU A 78 10.40 6.67 10.58
N GLU A 79 10.05 5.57 11.26
CA GLU A 79 10.78 5.05 12.43
C GLU A 79 12.23 4.67 12.08
N ILE A 80 12.51 4.22 10.85
CA ILE A 80 13.86 3.93 10.36
C ILE A 80 14.53 5.13 9.66
N GLY A 81 13.95 6.33 9.79
CA GLY A 81 14.52 7.58 9.28
C GLY A 81 14.33 7.83 7.78
N HIS A 82 13.47 7.07 7.10
CA HIS A 82 13.16 7.30 5.70
C HIS A 82 12.43 8.63 5.52
N LYS A 83 12.86 9.43 4.54
CA LYS A 83 12.26 10.72 4.23
C LYS A 83 11.37 10.59 3.00
N PHE A 84 10.12 11.00 3.14
CA PHE A 84 9.19 11.08 2.02
C PHE A 84 9.22 12.46 1.38
N LEU A 85 9.20 12.50 0.05
CA LEU A 85 8.92 13.73 -0.66
C LEU A 85 7.45 14.10 -0.47
N SER A 86 7.17 15.12 0.35
CA SER A 86 5.84 15.71 0.42
C SER A 86 5.69 16.71 -0.72
N ARG A 87 4.95 16.33 -1.76
CA ARG A 87 4.49 17.27 -2.79
C ARG A 87 2.98 17.33 -2.74
N GLN A 88 2.45 18.53 -2.49
CA GLN A 88 1.04 18.84 -2.73
C GLN A 88 0.79 18.66 -4.23
N ARG A 89 0.12 17.58 -4.64
CA ARG A 89 -0.37 17.45 -6.02
C ARG A 89 -1.66 18.27 -6.11
N THR A 90 -1.54 19.49 -6.61
CA THR A 90 -2.68 20.36 -6.95
C THR A 90 -3.16 20.15 -8.39
N ALA A 91 -2.69 19.10 -9.07
CA ALA A 91 -3.08 18.82 -10.44
C ALA A 91 -4.58 18.47 -10.47
N VAL A 92 -5.37 19.30 -11.13
CA VAL A 92 -6.73 18.93 -11.55
C VAL A 92 -6.57 17.70 -12.43
N MET A 93 -7.08 16.56 -11.97
CA MET A 93 -7.01 15.33 -12.74
C MET A 93 -7.89 15.49 -13.98
N THR A 94 -7.28 15.49 -15.15
CA THR A 94 -8.01 15.49 -16.42
C THR A 94 -8.41 14.05 -16.77
N THR A 95 -9.67 13.88 -17.15
CA THR A 95 -10.24 12.60 -17.54
C THR A 95 -10.72 12.71 -18.99
N PHE A 96 -10.33 11.77 -19.83
CA PHE A 96 -10.85 11.68 -21.19
C PHE A 96 -12.20 10.95 -21.17
N MET A 97 -13.28 11.65 -21.53
CA MET A 97 -14.63 11.08 -21.61
C MET A 97 -15.41 11.70 -22.76
N ASN A 98 -16.23 10.89 -23.43
CA ASN A 98 -17.10 11.32 -24.53
C ASN A 98 -16.33 12.08 -25.63
N GLY A 99 -15.14 11.60 -25.99
CA GLY A 99 -14.32 12.18 -27.05
C GLY A 99 -13.56 13.47 -26.68
N ALA A 100 -13.60 13.91 -25.42
CA ALA A 100 -12.91 15.13 -24.99
C ALA A 100 -12.22 14.97 -23.64
N TRP A 101 -11.12 15.69 -23.45
CA TRP A 101 -10.49 15.87 -22.14
C TRP A 101 -11.33 16.82 -21.28
N ARG A 102 -11.65 16.40 -20.06
CA ARG A 102 -12.37 17.22 -19.07
C ARG A 102 -11.57 17.28 -17.78
N GLY A 103 -11.39 18.47 -17.21
CA GLY A 103 -10.79 18.67 -15.90
C GLY A 103 -11.66 19.62 -15.08
N ASP A 104 -12.20 19.14 -13.97
CA ASP A 104 -13.07 19.92 -13.08
C ASP A 104 -12.78 19.53 -11.63
N ARG A 105 -12.76 20.51 -10.72
CA ARG A 105 -12.64 20.25 -9.28
C ARG A 105 -13.81 19.40 -8.76
N LEU A 106 -14.99 19.54 -9.37
CA LEU A 106 -16.18 18.75 -9.01
C LEU A 106 -16.03 17.24 -9.29
N ARG A 107 -15.08 16.83 -10.15
CA ARG A 107 -14.82 15.42 -10.45
C ARG A 107 -14.34 14.67 -9.21
N GLU A 108 -13.37 15.24 -8.50
CA GLU A 108 -12.83 14.65 -7.28
C GLU A 108 -13.90 14.60 -6.18
N ASP A 109 -14.60 15.72 -5.95
CA ASP A 109 -15.65 15.80 -4.93
C ASP A 109 -16.73 14.73 -5.14
N TYR A 110 -17.15 14.52 -6.39
CA TYR A 110 -18.13 13.48 -6.70
C TYR A 110 -17.57 12.06 -6.49
N VAL A 111 -16.40 11.74 -7.04
CA VAL A 111 -15.81 10.40 -6.93
C VAL A 111 -15.55 10.03 -5.46
N TRP A 112 -14.94 10.94 -4.70
CA TRP A 112 -14.70 10.73 -3.27
C TRP A 112 -16.00 10.71 -2.46
N GLY A 113 -16.99 11.51 -2.85
CA GLY A 113 -18.33 11.49 -2.25
C GLY A 113 -19.01 10.14 -2.41
N VAL A 114 -19.01 9.57 -3.62
CA VAL A 114 -19.55 8.22 -3.90
C VAL A 114 -18.82 7.16 -3.09
N LEU A 115 -17.48 7.14 -3.13
CA LEU A 115 -16.68 6.17 -2.36
C LEU A 115 -16.96 6.30 -0.86
N GLY A 116 -17.14 7.53 -0.38
CA GLY A 116 -17.56 7.82 0.99
C GLY A 116 -18.94 7.23 1.33
N ALA A 117 -19.91 7.38 0.44
CA ALA A 117 -21.26 6.83 0.59
C ALA A 117 -21.25 5.29 0.60
N VAL A 118 -20.50 4.66 -0.31
CA VAL A 118 -20.30 3.20 -0.34
C VAL A 118 -19.68 2.71 0.97
N ALA A 119 -18.60 3.34 1.42
CA ALA A 119 -17.95 2.98 2.67
C ALA A 119 -18.87 3.20 3.90
N ALA A 120 -19.72 4.22 3.88
CA ALA A 120 -20.69 4.48 4.94
C ALA A 120 -21.81 3.43 4.98
N ALA A 121 -22.34 3.02 3.83
CA ALA A 121 -23.33 1.93 3.74
C ALA A 121 -22.75 0.62 4.31
N GLY A 122 -21.52 0.27 3.92
CA GLY A 122 -20.82 -0.91 4.46
C GLY A 122 -20.63 -0.85 5.98
N ARG A 123 -20.20 0.30 6.53
CA ARG A 123 -20.07 0.49 7.99
C ARG A 123 -21.39 0.37 8.75
N GLN A 124 -22.52 0.65 8.09
CA GLN A 124 -23.86 0.49 8.66
C GLN A 124 -24.41 -0.93 8.47
N GLY A 125 -23.64 -1.86 7.90
CA GLY A 125 -24.09 -3.22 7.61
C GLY A 125 -25.15 -3.30 6.50
N LYS A 126 -25.27 -2.27 5.65
CA LYS A 126 -26.21 -2.27 4.53
C LYS A 126 -25.58 -3.02 3.34
N ASP A 127 -26.16 -4.17 3.02
CA ASP A 127 -25.83 -4.92 1.80
C ASP A 127 -26.72 -4.43 0.65
N VAL A 128 -26.24 -3.41 -0.07
CA VAL A 128 -26.93 -2.80 -1.21
C VAL A 128 -25.98 -2.66 -2.39
N PRO A 129 -26.46 -2.75 -3.65
CA PRO A 129 -25.61 -2.51 -4.81
C PRO A 129 -24.98 -1.10 -4.75
N ALA A 130 -23.69 -0.98 -5.00
CA ALA A 130 -23.03 0.34 -5.01
C ALA A 130 -23.68 1.31 -6.01
N SER A 131 -24.27 0.78 -7.09
CA SER A 131 -24.99 1.56 -8.10
C SER A 131 -26.21 2.31 -7.55
N THR A 132 -26.84 1.84 -6.46
CA THR A 132 -27.96 2.56 -5.84
C THR A 132 -27.51 3.81 -5.07
N LEU A 133 -26.20 3.97 -4.85
CA LEU A 133 -25.60 5.11 -4.19
C LEU A 133 -25.08 6.16 -5.20
N LEU A 134 -25.19 5.88 -6.50
CA LEU A 134 -24.79 6.78 -7.58
C LEU A 134 -25.96 7.63 -8.02
N ASP A 135 -25.71 8.92 -8.32
CA ASP A 135 -26.62 9.71 -9.14
C ASP A 135 -26.32 9.44 -10.63
N PRO A 136 -27.20 8.73 -11.37
CA PRO A 136 -26.97 8.38 -12.78
C PRO A 136 -26.98 9.60 -13.71
N LYS A 137 -27.53 10.74 -13.27
CA LYS A 137 -27.58 11.98 -14.06
C LYS A 137 -26.34 12.84 -13.85
N HIS A 138 -25.51 12.53 -12.86
CA HIS A 138 -24.32 13.32 -12.58
C HIS A 138 -23.31 13.22 -13.74
N PRO A 139 -22.72 14.33 -14.21
CA PRO A 139 -21.78 14.32 -15.35
C PRO A 139 -20.56 13.41 -15.16
N TRP A 140 -20.20 13.14 -13.90
CA TRP A 140 -19.08 12.29 -13.51
C TRP A 140 -19.49 10.86 -13.10
N CYS A 141 -20.79 10.51 -13.18
CA CYS A 141 -21.28 9.16 -12.87
C CYS A 141 -20.52 8.03 -13.61
N PRO A 142 -20.17 8.17 -14.90
CA PRO A 142 -19.41 7.13 -15.60
C PRO A 142 -18.04 6.79 -14.99
N MET A 143 -17.47 7.67 -14.16
CA MET A 143 -16.18 7.43 -13.49
C MET A 143 -16.29 6.64 -12.19
N ALA A 144 -17.51 6.46 -11.68
CA ALA A 144 -17.78 5.82 -10.40
C ALA A 144 -18.64 4.54 -10.54
N ARG A 145 -18.96 4.14 -11.78
CA ARG A 145 -19.65 2.89 -12.11
C ARG A 145 -18.68 1.72 -12.23
#